data_AF-A0A9P6X709-F1
#
_entry.id   AF-A0A9P6X709-F1
#
_cell.length_a   1.000
_cell.length_b   1.000
_cell.length_c   1.000
_cell.angle_alpha   90.00
_cell.angle_beta   90.00
_cell.angle_gamma   90.00
#
_symmetry.space_group_name_H-M   'P 1'
#
loop_
_entity.id
_entity.type
_entity.pdbx_description
1 polymer ?
#
loop_
_entity_poly.entity_id
_entity_poly.type
_entity_poly.pdbx_seq_one_letter_code
_entity_poly.pdbx_strand_id
1 'polypeptide(L)'
;MAVAQKRKRKVNKGKKRAAEEFIIEEPVIEHVDANEDNAQDHITPASKGTTATHFIKFMNDLLDIMGLDENVEGRYLVMDNCTIHKSKPMIRKIESRGYRMMFFFPYSPELNPIEQF
;
A
#
# COMPACT_ATOMS: atom_id res chain seq x y z
N MET A 1 -28.65 6.39 -66.21
CA MET A 1 -28.66 6.11 -64.75
C MET A 1 -27.59 5.07 -64.46
N ALA A 2 -26.44 5.47 -63.92
CA ALA A 2 -25.33 4.55 -63.61
C ALA A 2 -25.30 4.26 -62.10
N VAL A 3 -25.31 2.97 -61.75
CA VAL A 3 -25.39 2.44 -60.39
C VAL A 3 -24.02 2.51 -59.71
N ALA A 4 -23.93 3.20 -58.57
CA ALA A 4 -22.70 3.29 -57.79
C ALA A 4 -22.46 1.99 -56.97
N GLN A 5 -21.35 1.29 -57.26
CA GLN A 5 -20.91 0.12 -56.51
C GLN A 5 -20.29 0.52 -55.16
N LYS A 6 -20.87 0.02 -54.06
CA LYS A 6 -20.33 0.19 -52.69
C LYS A 6 -19.03 -0.63 -52.51
N ARG A 7 -17.90 0.05 -52.31
CA ARG A 7 -16.61 -0.58 -51.95
C ARG A 7 -16.68 -1.19 -50.54
N LYS A 8 -16.60 -2.52 -50.44
CA LYS A 8 -16.47 -3.25 -49.16
C LYS A 8 -15.05 -3.04 -48.60
N ARG A 9 -14.93 -2.49 -47.39
CA ARG A 9 -13.65 -2.34 -46.67
C ARG A 9 -13.18 -3.70 -46.16
N LYS A 10 -11.94 -4.10 -46.50
CA LYS A 10 -11.25 -5.27 -45.93
C LYS A 10 -10.92 -4.96 -44.46
N VAL A 11 -11.41 -5.79 -43.53
CA VAL A 11 -10.99 -5.75 -42.12
C VAL A 11 -9.63 -6.42 -42.02
N ASN A 12 -8.62 -5.65 -41.61
CA ASN A 12 -7.27 -6.15 -41.40
C ASN A 12 -7.21 -6.89 -40.06
N LYS A 13 -6.93 -8.20 -40.08
CA LYS A 13 -6.84 -9.03 -38.88
C LYS A 13 -5.50 -8.73 -38.18
N GLY A 14 -5.52 -7.76 -37.27
CA GLY A 14 -4.39 -7.41 -36.43
C GLY A 14 -3.91 -8.62 -35.62
N LYS A 15 -2.62 -8.90 -35.70
CA LYS A 15 -1.91 -9.96 -34.99
C LYS A 15 -1.97 -9.66 -33.49
N LYS A 16 -2.80 -10.39 -32.75
CA LYS A 16 -2.88 -10.28 -31.28
C LYS A 16 -1.52 -10.67 -30.70
N ARG A 17 -0.84 -9.73 -30.05
CA ARG A 17 0.30 -10.04 -29.18
C ARG A 17 -0.30 -10.62 -27.90
N ALA A 18 0.15 -11.82 -27.52
CA ALA A 18 -0.23 -12.43 -26.25
C ALA A 18 0.22 -11.51 -25.11
N ALA A 19 -0.70 -11.18 -24.21
CA ALA A 19 -0.32 -10.62 -22.92
C ALA A 19 0.26 -11.80 -22.12
N GLU A 20 1.54 -11.72 -21.79
CA GLU A 20 2.12 -12.56 -20.75
C GLU A 20 1.46 -12.14 -19.43
N GLU A 21 0.59 -13.00 -18.89
CA GLU A 21 0.07 -12.86 -17.54
C GLU A 21 1.25 -13.01 -16.56
N PHE A 22 1.73 -11.90 -16.02
CA PHE A 22 2.61 -11.92 -14.85
C PHE A 22 1.76 -12.31 -13.64
N ILE A 23 1.83 -13.58 -13.27
CA ILE A 23 1.28 -14.09 -12.01
C ILE A 23 2.16 -13.54 -10.89
N ILE A 24 1.67 -12.54 -10.16
CA ILE A 24 2.30 -12.10 -8.91
C ILE A 24 1.78 -13.05 -7.83
N GLU A 25 2.59 -14.04 -7.48
CA GLU A 25 2.33 -14.87 -6.31
C GLU A 25 2.35 -13.96 -5.07
N GLU A 26 1.23 -13.90 -4.35
CA GLU A 26 1.18 -13.21 -3.06
C GLU A 26 2.06 -13.99 -2.07
N PRO A 27 3.03 -13.35 -1.39
CA PRO A 27 3.85 -14.05 -0.42
C PRO A 27 3.00 -14.48 0.77
N VAL A 28 2.93 -15.79 0.99
CA VAL A 28 2.30 -16.39 2.17
C VAL A 28 3.19 -16.08 3.37
N ILE A 29 2.69 -15.26 4.30
CA ILE A 29 3.36 -14.99 5.57
C ILE A 29 2.89 -16.07 6.54
N GLU A 30 3.78 -17.02 6.81
CA GLU A 30 3.58 -18.08 7.79
C GLU A 30 3.64 -17.47 9.20
N HIS A 31 2.53 -17.52 9.93
CA HIS A 31 2.48 -17.13 11.33
C HIS A 31 3.04 -18.28 12.17
N VAL A 32 4.28 -18.13 12.63
CA VAL A 32 4.90 -19.09 13.55
C VAL A 32 4.52 -18.69 14.97
N ASP A 33 3.64 -19.48 15.59
CA ASP A 33 3.36 -19.39 17.01
C ASP A 33 4.63 -19.77 17.78
N ALA A 34 5.22 -18.78 18.46
CA ALA A 34 6.40 -18.97 19.28
C ALA A 34 6.02 -19.73 20.57
N ASN A 35 6.38 -21.02 20.62
CA ASN A 35 6.45 -21.77 21.87
C ASN A 35 7.63 -21.26 22.69
N GLU A 36 7.36 -20.98 23.96
CA GLU A 36 8.25 -20.30 24.90
C GLU A 36 8.98 -21.33 25.76
N ASP A 37 10.06 -21.92 25.25
CA ASP A 37 10.85 -22.87 26.03
C ASP A 37 12.36 -22.71 25.79
N ASN A 38 13.02 -22.37 26.89
CA ASN A 38 14.42 -22.65 27.25
C ASN A 38 15.49 -21.58 26.97
N ALA A 39 16.10 -21.15 28.07
CA ALA A 39 17.02 -20.06 28.21
C ALA A 39 18.41 -20.38 27.65
N GLN A 40 18.91 -19.49 26.80
CA GLN A 40 20.32 -19.23 26.66
C GLN A 40 20.47 -17.71 26.49
N ASP A 41 20.99 -17.03 27.52
CA ASP A 41 21.27 -15.58 27.54
C ASP A 41 22.38 -15.23 26.56
N HIS A 42 22.09 -15.31 25.26
CA HIS A 42 22.77 -14.51 24.28
C HIS A 42 22.01 -13.19 24.27
N ILE A 43 22.54 -12.14 24.91
CA ILE A 43 22.01 -10.78 24.77
C ILE A 43 22.27 -10.37 23.32
N THR A 44 21.40 -10.81 22.41
CA THR A 44 21.35 -10.31 21.05
C THR A 44 20.98 -8.84 21.18
N PRO A 45 21.82 -7.90 20.68
CA PRO A 45 21.49 -6.49 20.74
C PRO A 45 20.13 -6.31 20.09
N ALA A 46 19.20 -5.67 20.80
CA ALA A 46 17.88 -5.38 20.29
C ALA A 46 18.00 -4.74 18.91
N SER A 47 17.24 -5.24 17.93
CA SER A 47 17.32 -4.74 16.57
C SER A 47 16.96 -3.25 16.58
N LYS A 48 17.83 -2.42 16.00
CA LYS A 48 17.69 -0.95 16.00
C LYS A 48 16.76 -0.45 14.89
N GLY A 49 15.77 -1.25 14.48
CA GLY A 49 14.96 -0.98 13.31
C GLY A 49 13.46 -0.95 13.62
N THR A 50 12.73 -0.13 12.87
CA THR A 50 11.26 -0.14 12.88
C THR A 50 10.77 -1.29 12.02
N THR A 51 9.91 -2.15 12.59
CA THR A 51 9.23 -3.23 11.86
C THR A 51 7.80 -2.81 11.52
N ALA A 52 7.13 -3.59 10.66
CA ALA A 52 5.72 -3.38 10.35
C ALA A 52 4.81 -3.46 11.60
N THR A 53 5.17 -4.26 12.62
CA THR A 53 4.39 -4.36 13.86
C THR A 53 4.46 -3.07 14.67
N HIS A 54 5.62 -2.41 14.73
CA HIS A 54 5.78 -1.10 15.35
C HIS A 54 4.90 -0.05 14.65
N PHE A 55 4.92 -0.03 13.32
CA PHE A 55 4.07 0.85 12.52
C PHE A 55 2.58 0.61 12.80
N ILE A 56 2.15 -0.66 12.82
CA ILE A 56 0.75 -1.01 13.08
C ILE A 56 0.28 -0.53 14.45
N LYS A 57 1.11 -0.73 15.48
CA LYS A 57 0.81 -0.26 16.83
C LYS A 57 0.65 1.27 16.85
N PHE A 58 1.63 1.98 16.29
CA PHE A 58 1.59 3.44 16.21
C PHE A 58 0.33 3.95 15.51
N MET A 59 -0.04 3.35 14.37
CA MET A 59 -1.23 3.78 13.63
C MET A 59 -2.54 3.53 14.38
N ASN A 60 -2.62 2.47 15.18
CA ASN A 60 -3.80 2.23 16.01
C ASN A 60 -3.96 3.32 17.07
N ASP A 61 -2.87 3.62 17.79
CA ASP A 61 -2.86 4.65 18.83
C ASP A 61 -3.16 6.03 18.22
N LEU A 62 -2.59 6.33 17.05
CA LEU A 62 -2.85 7.57 16.30
C LEU A 62 -4.32 7.70 15.91
N LEU A 63 -4.92 6.64 15.36
CA LEU A 63 -6.33 6.66 14.95
C LEU A 63 -7.29 6.81 16.14
N ASP A 64 -6.91 6.31 17.32
CA ASP A 64 -7.69 6.50 18.55
C ASP A 64 -7.62 7.96 19.03
N ILE A 65 -6.46 8.60 18.94
CA ILE A 65 -6.29 10.02 19.26
C ILE A 65 -7.03 10.91 18.25
N MET A 66 -6.89 10.62 16.95
CA MET A 66 -7.57 11.38 15.89
C MET A 66 -9.09 11.28 15.99
N GLY A 67 -9.62 10.18 16.52
CA GLY A 67 -11.06 10.01 16.75
C GLY A 67 -11.62 10.90 17.85
N LEU A 68 -10.78 11.59 18.63
CA LEU A 68 -11.21 12.52 19.66
C LEU A 68 -11.51 13.94 19.12
N ASP A 69 -11.04 14.26 17.91
CA ASP A 69 -11.18 15.59 17.30
C ASP A 69 -12.01 15.51 16.01
N GLU A 70 -13.21 16.10 16.04
CA GLU A 70 -14.12 16.15 14.89
C GLU A 70 -13.51 16.93 13.69
N ASN A 71 -12.55 17.85 13.93
CA ASN A 71 -11.98 18.67 12.87
C ASN A 71 -11.09 17.87 11.89
N VAL A 72 -10.59 16.72 12.33
CA VAL A 72 -9.73 15.84 11.52
C VAL A 72 -10.52 14.72 10.83
N GLU A 73 -11.82 14.61 11.07
CA GLU A 73 -12.67 13.62 10.40
C GLU A 73 -12.67 13.81 8.87
N GLY A 74 -12.59 12.69 8.13
CA GLY A 74 -12.62 12.72 6.67
C GLY A 74 -11.37 13.29 5.98
N ARG A 75 -10.32 13.63 6.73
CA ARG A 75 -9.04 14.14 6.18
C ARG A 75 -8.21 13.02 5.54
N TYR A 76 -7.19 13.45 4.81
CA TYR A 76 -6.20 12.56 4.20
C TYR A 76 -4.99 12.39 5.12
N LEU A 77 -4.60 11.13 5.34
CA LEU A 77 -3.31 10.74 5.88
C LEU A 77 -2.31 10.66 4.72
N VAL A 78 -1.39 11.61 4.68
CA VAL A 78 -0.32 11.65 3.68
C VAL A 78 0.89 10.93 4.26
N MET A 79 1.36 9.89 3.56
CA MET A 79 2.50 9.07 3.96
C MET A 79 3.60 9.10 2.90
N ASP A 80 4.84 8.87 3.32
CA ASP A 80 5.94 8.57 2.41
C ASP A 80 5.72 7.22 1.69
N ASN A 81 6.46 6.99 0.61
CA ASN A 81 6.30 5.80 -0.22
C ASN A 81 7.07 4.58 0.32
N CYS A 82 7.12 4.39 1.64
CA CYS A 82 7.79 3.24 2.27
C CYS A 82 6.91 1.98 2.22
N THR A 83 7.55 0.82 2.07
CA THR A 83 6.87 -0.48 1.96
C THR A 83 6.05 -0.84 3.19
N ILE A 84 6.51 -0.45 4.39
CA ILE A 84 5.81 -0.72 5.66
C ILE A 84 4.44 -0.05 5.75
N HIS A 85 4.22 1.03 4.99
CA HIS A 85 2.95 1.77 4.98
C HIS A 85 1.89 1.16 4.06
N LYS A 86 2.29 0.23 3.18
CA LYS A 86 1.41 -0.38 2.17
C LYS A 86 0.68 -1.63 2.64
N SER A 87 0.58 -1.82 3.95
CA SER A 87 -0.16 -2.93 4.55
C SER A 87 -1.65 -2.83 4.19
N LYS A 88 -2.14 -3.73 3.32
CA LYS A 88 -3.56 -3.76 2.91
C LYS A 88 -4.53 -3.80 4.10
N PRO A 89 -4.30 -4.60 5.16
CA PRO A 89 -5.15 -4.59 6.35
C PRO A 89 -5.20 -3.23 7.05
N MET A 90 -4.06 -2.53 7.13
CA MET A 90 -4.01 -1.22 7.77
C MET A 90 -4.74 -0.16 6.95
N ILE A 91 -4.54 -0.14 5.63
CA ILE A 91 -5.24 0.78 4.73
C ILE A 91 -6.77 0.62 4.88
N ARG A 92 -7.26 -0.63 4.88
CA ARG A 92 -8.69 -0.92 5.09
C ARG A 92 -9.19 -0.44 6.44
N LYS A 93 -8.39 -0.58 7.50
CA LYS A 93 -8.74 -0.09 8.84
C LYS A 93 -8.86 1.43 8.86
N ILE A 94 -7.91 2.14 8.25
CA ILE A 94 -7.93 3.60 8.14
C ILE A 94 -9.18 4.07 7.37
N GLU A 95 -9.48 3.44 6.24
CA GLU A 95 -10.66 3.73 5.43
C GLU A 95 -11.97 3.44 6.19
N SER A 96 -12.02 2.37 6.98
CA SER A 96 -13.19 2.05 7.81
C SER A 96 -13.48 3.07 8.90
N ARG A 97 -12.48 3.86 9.31
CA ARG A 97 -12.64 4.99 10.24
C ARG A 97 -12.95 6.31 9.53
N GLY A 98 -13.18 6.29 8.22
CA GLY A 98 -13.56 7.47 7.44
C GLY A 98 -12.39 8.30 6.92
N TYR A 99 -11.14 7.90 7.16
CA TYR A 99 -9.96 8.59 6.64
C TYR A 99 -9.55 8.05 5.27
N ARG A 100 -8.82 8.85 4.50
CA ARG A 100 -8.26 8.43 3.20
C ARG A 100 -6.74 8.46 3.26
N MET A 101 -6.10 7.54 2.55
CA MET A 101 -4.63 7.52 2.46
C MET A 101 -4.15 8.07 1.12
N MET A 102 -3.04 8.82 1.17
CA MET A 102 -2.31 9.29 0.01
C MET A 102 -0.81 9.01 0.21
N PHE A 103 -0.14 8.56 -0.84
CA PHE A 103 1.30 8.30 -0.79
C PHE A 103 2.06 9.28 -1.67
N PHE A 104 3.21 9.76 -1.21
CA PHE A 104 4.08 10.60 -2.02
C PHE A 104 4.68 9.86 -3.22
N PHE A 105 5.10 10.64 -4.21
CA PHE A 105 5.96 10.12 -5.28
C PHE A 105 7.28 9.60 -4.70
N PRO A 106 7.91 8.58 -5.34
CA PRO A 106 9.22 8.13 -4.92
C PRO A 106 10.25 9.28 -4.93
N TYR A 107 11.10 9.33 -3.89
CA TYR A 107 12.27 10.21 -3.80
C TYR A 107 11.98 11.72 -3.88
N SER A 108 10.85 12.18 -3.34
CA SER A 108 10.51 13.61 -3.24
C SER A 108 10.39 14.11 -1.79
N PRO A 109 11.44 14.00 -0.95
CA PRO A 109 11.41 14.49 0.42
C PRO A 109 11.15 16.00 0.52
N GLU A 110 11.54 16.78 -0.49
CA GLU A 110 11.29 18.22 -0.59
C GLU A 110 9.80 18.58 -0.62
N LEU A 111 8.93 17.63 -0.97
CA LEU A 111 7.48 17.81 -0.99
C LEU A 111 6.82 17.44 0.34
N ASN A 112 7.57 16.88 1.28
CA ASN A 112 7.05 16.43 2.57
C ASN A 112 7.20 17.56 3.61
N PRO A 113 6.09 18.17 4.06
CA PRO A 113 6.16 19.28 5.01
C PRO A 113 6.85 18.92 6.33
N ILE A 114 6.90 17.63 6.70
CA ILE A 114 7.54 17.20 7.95
C ILE A 114 9.07 17.30 7.92
N GLU A 115 9.68 17.54 6.76
CA GLU A 115 11.13 17.73 6.62
C GLU A 115 11.55 19.20 6.87
N GLN A 116 10.59 20.09 7.15
CA GLN A 116 10.82 21.55 7.31
C GLN A 116 10.80 22.02 8.78
N PHE A 117 11.07 21.12 9.74
CA PHE A 117 11.04 21.41 11.18
C PHE A 117 12.43 21.56 11.81
#